data_AF-A0A5D3FX84-F1
#
_entry.id   AF-A0A5D3FX84-F1
#
_cell.length_a   1.000
_cell.length_b   1.000
_cell.length_c   1.000
_cell.angle_alpha   90.00
_cell.angle_beta   90.00
_cell.angle_gamma   90.00
#
_symmetry.space_group_name_H-M   'P 1'
#
loop_
_entity.id
_entity.type
_entity.pdbx_description
1 polymer ?
#
loop_
_entity_poly.entity_id
_entity_poly.type
_entity_poly.pdbx_seq_one_letter_code
_entity_poly.pdbx_strand_id
1 'polypeptide(L)'
;MDGVVAWFHGPFAVLTLAEGETSRTVRADLDTPSLGADLLHLFTAAEKGEIACLPQPERTVGEQVIGDDVPVVVRRLAVRPGGEGVSLILGTADLVVDVMLSMRDAGRLAAEIRRWVGAE
;
A
#
# COMPACT_ATOMS: atom_id res chain seq x y z
N MET A 1 -8.40 15.14 0.85
CA MET A 1 -7.31 14.98 1.84
C MET A 1 -6.38 13.99 1.22
N ASP A 2 -5.14 14.40 1.00
CA ASP A 2 -4.20 13.56 0.26
C ASP A 2 -3.33 12.80 1.27
N GLY A 3 -3.15 11.51 1.04
CA GLY A 3 -2.29 10.69 1.89
C GLY A 3 -2.72 9.25 2.01
N VAL A 4 -2.17 8.59 3.02
CA VAL A 4 -2.41 7.18 3.32
C VAL A 4 -2.96 7.02 4.71
N VAL A 5 -4.08 6.31 4.81
CA VAL A 5 -4.60 5.80 6.07
C VAL A 5 -4.32 4.30 6.12
N ALA A 6 -3.72 3.85 7.22
CA ALA A 6 -3.40 2.44 7.42
C ALA A 6 -4.08 1.91 8.69
N TRP A 7 -4.75 0.76 8.56
CA TRP A 7 -5.38 0.04 9.67
C TRP A 7 -4.87 -1.39 9.68
N PHE A 8 -4.55 -1.89 10.87
CA PHE A 8 -4.06 -3.26 11.05
C PHE A 8 -5.01 -3.99 11.98
N HIS A 9 -5.54 -5.13 11.54
CA HIS A 9 -6.47 -5.95 12.31
C HIS A 9 -6.30 -7.44 11.99
N GLY A 10 -6.08 -8.27 13.00
CA GLY A 10 -5.74 -9.68 12.77
C GLY A 10 -4.57 -9.81 11.78
N PRO A 11 -4.59 -10.72 10.81
CA PRO A 11 -3.50 -10.82 9.85
C PRO A 11 -3.54 -9.74 8.77
N PHE A 12 -4.47 -8.77 8.83
CA PHE A 12 -4.72 -7.87 7.71
C PHE A 12 -4.11 -6.49 7.91
N ALA A 13 -3.43 -5.99 6.88
CA ALA A 13 -3.11 -4.58 6.70
C ALA A 13 -4.06 -3.98 5.65
N VAL A 14 -4.80 -2.94 6.02
CA VAL A 14 -5.72 -2.21 5.15
C VAL A 14 -5.13 -0.83 4.89
N LEU A 15 -4.91 -0.49 3.63
CA LEU A 15 -4.32 0.77 3.19
C LEU A 15 -5.31 1.51 2.30
N THR A 16 -5.69 2.72 2.69
CA THR A 16 -6.48 3.62 1.86
C THR A 16 -5.58 4.75 1.38
N LEU A 17 -5.40 4.85 0.07
CA LEU A 17 -4.74 5.97 -0.60
C LEU A 17 -5.82 6.94 -1.08
N ALA A 18 -5.65 8.23 -0.79
CA ALA A 18 -6.54 9.28 -1.25
C ALA A 18 -5.75 10.42 -1.89
N GLU A 19 -6.22 10.91 -3.04
CA GLU A 19 -5.69 12.05 -3.79
C GLU A 19 -6.88 12.85 -4.34
N GLY A 20 -7.12 14.04 -3.80
CA GLY A 20 -8.30 14.85 -4.12
C GLY A 20 -9.61 14.15 -3.74
N GLU A 21 -10.47 13.92 -4.74
CA GLU A 21 -11.73 13.16 -4.62
C GLU A 21 -11.55 11.66 -4.96
N THR A 22 -10.36 11.28 -5.42
CA THR A 22 -10.04 9.91 -5.80
C THR A 22 -9.50 9.17 -4.58
N SER A 23 -10.05 8.00 -4.29
CA SER A 23 -9.47 7.12 -3.27
C SER A 23 -9.59 5.66 -3.64
N ARG A 24 -8.68 4.85 -3.12
CA ARG A 24 -8.75 3.39 -3.20
C ARG A 24 -8.21 2.76 -1.93
N THR A 25 -8.96 1.78 -1.44
CA THR A 25 -8.56 0.92 -0.35
C THR A 25 -8.08 -0.42 -0.89
N VAL A 26 -6.98 -0.92 -0.34
CA VAL A 26 -6.49 -2.27 -0.55
C VAL A 26 -6.30 -2.96 0.79
N ARG A 27 -6.54 -4.27 0.81
CA ARG A 27 -6.28 -5.13 1.95
C ARG A 27 -5.23 -6.17 1.58
N ALA A 28 -4.23 -6.32 2.42
CA ALA A 28 -3.22 -7.35 2.33
C ALA A 28 -3.34 -8.29 3.53
N ASP A 29 -3.29 -9.59 3.27
CA ASP A 29 -3.18 -10.62 4.28
C ASP A 29 -1.69 -10.89 4.54
N LEU A 30 -1.21 -10.52 5.73
CA LEU A 30 0.19 -10.62 6.13
C LEU A 30 0.61 -12.05 6.43
N ASP A 31 -0.34 -12.97 6.68
CA ASP A 31 -0.08 -14.41 6.84
C ASP A 31 0.09 -15.10 5.48
N THR A 32 -0.33 -14.44 4.39
CA THR A 32 -0.09 -14.96 3.04
C THR A 32 1.41 -15.02 2.78
N PRO A 33 1.96 -16.18 2.36
CA PRO A 33 3.38 -16.34 2.11
C PRO A 33 3.94 -15.22 1.23
N SER A 34 5.04 -14.64 1.69
CA SER A 34 5.76 -13.49 1.13
C SER A 34 5.06 -12.12 1.18
N LEU A 35 3.73 -12.01 1.25
CA LEU A 35 3.05 -10.71 1.09
C LEU A 35 3.42 -9.70 2.18
N GLY A 36 3.50 -10.15 3.44
CA GLY A 36 3.97 -9.31 4.53
C GLY A 36 5.42 -8.84 4.37
N ALA A 37 6.31 -9.73 3.94
CA ALA A 37 7.72 -9.41 3.69
C ALA A 37 7.89 -8.47 2.48
N ASP A 38 7.10 -8.67 1.42
CA ASP A 38 7.11 -7.86 0.21
C ASP A 38 6.60 -6.43 0.50
N LEU A 39 5.55 -6.29 1.32
CA LEU A 39 5.08 -5.00 1.82
C LEU A 39 6.10 -4.32 2.73
N LEU A 40 6.72 -5.07 3.64
CA LEU A 40 7.78 -4.55 4.49
C LEU A 40 8.95 -4.02 3.64
N HIS A 41 9.35 -4.77 2.61
CA HIS A 41 10.39 -4.34 1.68
C HIS A 41 10.00 -3.04 0.95
N LEU A 42 8.78 -2.98 0.42
CA LEU A 42 8.25 -1.79 -0.24
C LEU A 42 8.32 -0.54 0.64
N PHE A 43 7.81 -0.62 1.88
CA PHE A 43 7.80 0.54 2.78
C PHE A 43 9.19 0.85 3.39
N THR A 44 10.08 -0.14 3.49
CA THR A 44 11.48 0.10 3.86
C THR A 44 12.23 0.83 2.73
N ALA A 45 11.97 0.50 1.47
CA ALA A 45 12.51 1.25 0.34
C ALA A 45 11.95 2.68 0.32
N ALA A 46 10.66 2.83 0.59
CA ALA A 46 10.00 4.13 0.73
C ALA A 46 10.63 5.00 1.83
N GLU A 47 10.91 4.43 3.00
CA GLU A 47 11.60 5.11 4.11
C GLU A 47 12.99 5.63 3.68
N LYS A 48 13.68 4.89 2.82
CA LYS A 48 15.02 5.23 2.31
C LYS A 48 15.01 6.14 1.09
N GLY A 49 13.85 6.51 0.56
CA GLY A 49 13.77 7.25 -0.69
C GLY A 49 14.28 6.44 -1.87
N GLU A 50 13.99 5.14 -1.90
CA GLU A 50 14.35 4.22 -2.98
C GLU A 50 13.12 3.88 -3.85
N ILE A 51 13.37 3.36 -5.06
CA ILE A 51 12.31 2.83 -5.92
C ILE A 51 12.06 1.37 -5.56
N ALA A 52 10.80 1.01 -5.35
CA ALA A 52 10.40 -0.39 -5.18
C ALA A 52 9.00 -0.64 -5.73
N CYS A 53 8.74 -1.88 -6.12
CA CYS A 53 7.43 -2.34 -6.55
C CYS A 53 7.09 -3.61 -5.78
N LEU A 54 5.82 -3.75 -5.38
CA LEU A 54 5.32 -5.01 -4.86
C LEU A 54 5.37 -6.04 -6.01
N PRO A 55 6.02 -7.22 -5.84
CA PRO A 55 6.23 -8.16 -6.94
C PRO A 55 4.95 -8.78 -7.51
N GLN A 56 3.96 -9.04 -6.64
CA GLN A 56 2.69 -9.67 -6.99
C GLN A 56 1.52 -8.85 -6.42
N PRO A 57 1.27 -7.65 -6.95
CA PRO A 57 0.27 -6.74 -6.41
C PRO A 57 -1.14 -7.32 -6.43
N GLU A 58 -1.43 -8.25 -7.35
CA GLU A 58 -2.69 -8.97 -7.48
C GLU A 58 -3.03 -9.88 -6.28
N ARG A 59 -2.07 -10.13 -5.38
CA ARG A 59 -2.32 -10.83 -4.11
C ARG A 59 -3.00 -9.96 -3.06
N THR A 60 -3.03 -8.64 -3.27
CA THR A 60 -3.84 -7.73 -2.46
C THR A 60 -5.27 -7.69 -2.96
N VAL A 61 -6.22 -7.41 -2.05
CA VAL A 61 -7.64 -7.30 -2.36
C VAL A 61 -8.02 -5.83 -2.42
N GLY A 62 -8.42 -5.34 -3.60
CA GLY A 62 -8.99 -4.00 -3.74
C GLY A 62 -10.43 -3.94 -3.23
N GLU A 63 -10.79 -2.89 -2.51
CA GLU A 63 -12.18 -2.65 -2.08
C GLU A 63 -13.07 -2.32 -3.29
N GLN A 64 -14.23 -2.98 -3.35
CA GLN A 64 -15.25 -2.77 -4.38
C GLN A 64 -16.25 -1.73 -3.91
N VAL A 65 -16.73 -0.91 -4.85
CA VAL A 65 -17.83 0.02 -4.57
C VAL A 65 -19.12 -0.80 -4.43
N ILE A 66 -19.95 -0.48 -3.45
CA ILE A 66 -21.24 -1.14 -3.25
C ILE A 66 -22.08 -1.03 -4.54
N GLY A 67 -22.49 -2.17 -5.10
CA GLY A 67 -23.28 -2.23 -6.32
C GLY A 67 -22.48 -2.42 -7.61
N ASP A 68 -21.15 -2.52 -7.52
CA ASP A 68 -20.29 -2.96 -8.61
C ASP A 68 -19.94 -4.44 -8.43
N ASP A 69 -20.20 -5.26 -9.45
CA ASP A 69 -19.91 -6.70 -9.45
C ASP A 69 -18.53 -7.02 -10.04
N VAL A 70 -17.78 -6.00 -10.49
CA VAL A 70 -16.45 -6.20 -11.08
C VAL A 70 -15.38 -6.22 -9.99
N PRO A 71 -14.62 -7.32 -9.83
CA PRO A 71 -13.52 -7.37 -8.87
C PRO A 71 -12.44 -6.34 -9.19
N VAL A 72 -12.04 -5.55 -8.19
CA VAL A 72 -10.93 -4.60 -8.31
C VAL A 72 -9.61 -5.35 -8.17
N VAL A 73 -8.93 -5.57 -9.30
CA VAL A 73 -7.60 -6.17 -9.34
C VAL A 73 -6.54 -5.08 -9.24
N VAL A 74 -5.72 -5.15 -8.18
CA VAL A 74 -4.56 -4.27 -8.02
C VAL A 74 -3.46 -4.74 -8.97
N ARG A 75 -3.10 -3.88 -9.92
CA ARG A 75 -2.07 -4.14 -10.95
C ARG A 75 -0.72 -3.57 -10.59
N ARG A 76 -0.68 -2.60 -9.69
CA ARG A 76 0.54 -1.94 -9.26
C ARG A 76 0.40 -1.43 -7.83
N LEU A 77 1.41 -1.71 -7.01
CA LEU A 77 1.67 -0.99 -5.78
C LEU A 77 3.17 -0.71 -5.75
N ALA A 78 3.55 0.56 -5.83
CA ALA A 78 4.94 0.95 -6.03
C ALA A 78 5.28 2.24 -5.30
N VAL A 79 6.55 2.41 -4.97
CA VAL A 79 7.09 3.65 -4.42
C VAL A 79 8.20 4.18 -5.32
N ARG A 80 8.27 5.51 -5.43
CA ARG A 80 9.35 6.21 -6.12
C ARG A 80 9.77 7.47 -5.36
N PRO A 81 11.03 7.90 -5.46
CA PRO A 81 11.47 9.19 -4.93
C PRO A 81 10.69 10.34 -5.57
N GLY A 82 10.29 11.32 -4.77
CA GLY A 82 9.65 12.56 -5.18
C GLY A 82 10.36 13.78 -4.58
N GLY A 83 10.00 14.99 -5.03
CA GLY A 83 10.68 16.22 -4.60
C GLY A 83 10.65 16.48 -3.09
N GLU A 84 9.57 16.10 -2.41
CA GLU A 84 9.36 16.33 -0.97
C GLU A 84 9.27 15.04 -0.14
N GLY A 85 9.53 13.86 -0.74
CA GLY A 85 9.37 12.57 -0.07
C GLY A 85 9.35 11.39 -1.03
N VAL A 86 8.40 10.49 -0.86
CA VAL A 86 8.17 9.34 -1.75
C VAL A 86 6.73 9.28 -2.25
N SER A 87 6.57 9.07 -3.54
CA SER A 87 5.28 8.88 -4.19
C SER A 87 4.90 7.41 -4.07
N LEU A 88 3.78 7.11 -3.41
CA LEU A 88 3.16 5.79 -3.33
C LEU A 88 2.06 5.71 -4.38
N ILE A 89 2.24 4.79 -5.32
CA ILE A 89 1.36 4.63 -6.48
C ILE A 89 0.60 3.33 -6.33
N LEU A 90 -0.74 3.44 -6.37
CA LEU A 90 -1.65 2.31 -6.48
C LEU A 90 -2.34 2.36 -7.84
N GLY A 91 -2.18 1.30 -8.62
CA GLY A 91 -2.78 1.18 -9.95
C GLY A 91 -3.70 -0.03 -10.05
N THR A 92 -4.84 0.18 -10.67
CA THR A 92 -5.86 -0.82 -11.04
C THR A 92 -6.06 -0.78 -12.57
N ALA A 93 -7.10 -1.41 -13.10
CA ALA A 93 -7.37 -1.40 -14.54
C ALA A 93 -7.89 -0.03 -15.04
N ASP A 94 -8.66 0.65 -14.20
CA ASP A 94 -9.45 1.84 -14.48
C ASP A 94 -8.91 3.08 -13.76
N LEU A 95 -8.10 2.89 -12.72
CA LEU A 95 -7.66 3.98 -11.86
C LEU A 95 -6.21 3.87 -11.41
N VAL A 96 -5.54 5.01 -11.33
CA VAL A 96 -4.25 5.18 -10.65
C VAL A 96 -4.41 6.27 -9.60
N VAL A 97 -3.96 5.99 -8.38
CA VAL A 97 -3.87 6.95 -7.28
C VAL A 97 -2.40 7.12 -6.94
N ASP A 98 -1.90 8.36 -6.92
CA ASP A 98 -0.51 8.68 -6.60
C ASP A 98 -0.47 9.65 -5.42
N VAL A 99 -0.01 9.18 -4.27
CA VAL A 99 0.02 9.98 -3.03
C VAL A 99 1.44 10.22 -2.58
N MET A 100 1.72 11.47 -2.21
CA MET A 100 2.99 11.82 -1.60
C MET A 100 2.99 11.45 -0.11
N LEU A 101 4.01 10.71 0.30
CA LEU A 101 4.33 10.40 1.68
C LEU A 101 5.64 11.03 2.10
N SER A 102 5.70 11.51 3.33
CA SER A 102 6.99 11.82 3.96
C SER A 102 7.77 10.52 4.19
N MET A 103 9.10 10.58 4.11
CA MET A 103 9.97 9.43 4.46
C MET A 103 9.70 8.96 5.90
N ARG A 104 9.34 9.89 6.80
CA ARG A 104 8.99 9.59 8.19
C ARG A 104 7.73 8.73 8.28
N ASP A 105 6.68 9.06 7.54
CA ASP A 105 5.45 8.28 7.56
C ASP A 105 5.62 6.92 6.87
N ALA A 106 6.41 6.87 5.80
CA ALA A 106 6.83 5.61 5.19
C ALA A 106 7.57 4.69 6.20
N GLY A 107 8.51 5.25 6.97
CA GLY A 107 9.20 4.51 8.04
C GLY A 107 8.27 4.05 9.16
N ARG A 108 7.25 4.85 9.52
CA ARG A 108 6.22 4.43 10.48
C ARG A 108 5.41 3.25 9.95
N LEU A 109 5.02 3.26 8.68
CA LEU A 109 4.33 2.14 8.04
C LEU A 109 5.21 0.89 7.99
N ALA A 110 6.49 1.03 7.62
CA ALA A 110 7.44 -0.08 7.60
C ALA A 110 7.61 -0.70 9.00
N ALA A 111 7.74 0.14 10.03
CA ALA A 111 7.82 -0.32 11.42
C ALA A 111 6.55 -1.05 11.85
N GLU A 112 5.38 -0.54 11.48
CA GLU A 112 4.10 -1.18 11.78
C GLU A 112 4.00 -2.57 11.15
N ILE A 113 4.23 -2.67 9.84
CA ILE A 113 4.20 -3.94 9.11
C ILE A 113 5.20 -4.93 9.71
N ARG A 114 6.42 -4.48 10.06
CA ARG A 114 7.42 -5.33 10.71
C ARG A 114 6.91 -5.92 12.02
N ARG A 115 6.20 -5.14 12.84
CA ARG A 115 5.62 -5.64 14.11
C ARG A 115 4.60 -6.74 13.85
N TRP A 116 3.76 -6.58 12.84
CA TRP A 116 2.73 -7.57 12.52
C TRP A 116 3.29 -8.84 11.88
N VAL A 117 4.26 -8.71 10.96
CA VAL A 117 4.93 -9.87 10.35
C VAL A 117 5.78 -10.65 11.36
N GLY A 118 6.30 -10.00 12.41
CA GLY A 118 7.10 -10.64 13.45
C GLY A 118 6.33 -11.09 14.70
N ALA A 119 5.01 -10.93 14.75
CA ALA A 119 4.18 -11.24 15.91
C ALA A 119 3.68 -12.71 15.96
N GLU A 120 4.35 -13.63 15.26
CA GLU A 120 4.06 -15.06 15.27
C GLU A 120 4.39 -15.75 16.60
#